data_AF-A0A661M250-F1
#
_entry.id   AF-A0A661M250-F1
#
_cell.length_a   1.000
_cell.length_b   1.000
_cell.length_c   1.000
_cell.angle_alpha   90.00
_cell.angle_beta   90.00
_cell.angle_gamma   90.00
#
_symmetry.space_group_name_H-M   'P 1'
#
loop_
_entity.id
_entity.type
_entity.pdbx_description
1 polymer ?
#
loop_
_entity_poly.entity_id
_entity_poly.type
_entity_poly.pdbx_seq_one_letter_code
_entity_poly.pdbx_strand_id
1 'polypeptide(L)'
;MKASRENVLDNGRVCISACNEESGEGYKLKGKAHYEIAGSEYIFVKNEILKTKPDAPKGVVIIRFTEVYDISRLPNAGKLIIGEES
;
A
#
# COMPACT_ATOMS: atom_id res chain seq x y z
N MET A 1 -0.39 15.85 2.53
CA MET A 1 0.00 14.99 1.39
C MET A 1 -0.99 15.20 0.26
N LYS A 2 -0.62 15.93 -0.82
CA LYS A 2 -1.45 16.05 -2.04
C LYS A 2 -1.13 14.99 -3.10
N ALA A 3 0.03 14.35 -3.00
CA ALA A 3 0.64 13.62 -4.11
C ALA A 3 0.21 12.15 -4.29
N SER A 4 -0.45 11.49 -3.32
CA SER A 4 -0.65 10.03 -3.42
C SER A 4 -1.59 9.60 -4.56
N ARG A 5 -2.66 10.36 -4.85
CA ARG A 5 -3.54 10.06 -5.98
C ARG A 5 -2.86 10.37 -7.32
N GLU A 6 -2.26 11.56 -7.43
CA GLU A 6 -1.59 12.01 -8.66
C GLU A 6 -0.41 11.09 -9.00
N ASN A 7 0.40 10.69 -8.02
CA ASN A 7 1.51 9.76 -8.23
C ASN A 7 1.05 8.37 -8.70
N VAL A 8 -0.05 7.87 -8.14
CA VAL A 8 -0.63 6.59 -8.57
C VAL A 8 -1.17 6.69 -10.00
N LEU A 9 -1.79 7.82 -10.36
CA LEU A 9 -2.26 8.06 -11.73
C LEU A 9 -1.11 8.25 -12.73
N ASP A 10 -0.01 8.86 -12.29
CA ASP A 10 1.15 9.20 -13.13
C ASP A 10 2.05 8.00 -13.44
N ASN A 11 2.44 7.24 -12.41
CA ASN A 11 3.40 6.13 -12.60
C ASN A 11 2.91 4.77 -12.08
N GLY A 12 1.80 4.72 -11.36
CA GLY A 12 1.22 3.48 -10.85
C GLY A 12 2.15 2.69 -9.94
N ARG A 13 3.18 3.30 -9.35
CA ARG A 13 4.12 2.65 -8.43
C ARG A 13 3.79 3.05 -7.00
N VAL A 14 3.97 2.10 -6.09
CA VAL A 14 3.77 2.35 -4.66
C VAL A 14 4.85 1.65 -3.85
N CYS A 15 5.25 2.32 -2.78
CA CYS A 15 6.12 1.78 -1.75
C CYS A 15 5.51 2.12 -0.40
N ILE A 16 5.18 1.10 0.39
CA ILE A 16 4.65 1.25 1.75
C ILE A 16 5.68 0.67 2.72
N SER A 17 5.96 1.38 3.80
CA SER A 17 6.79 0.87 4.89
C SER A 17 5.96 0.83 6.16
N ALA A 18 6.02 -0.29 6.87
CA ALA A 18 5.41 -0.47 8.18
C ALA A 18 6.49 -0.91 9.14
N CYS A 19 6.62 -0.22 10.27
CA CYS A 19 7.61 -0.51 11.31
C CYS A 19 6.90 -0.58 12.66
N ASN A 20 7.29 -1.55 13.47
CA ASN A 20 6.94 -1.61 14.88
C ASN A 20 8.13 -1.08 15.69
N GLU A 21 7.93 0.04 16.38
CA GLU A 21 9.01 0.68 17.15
C GLU A 21 9.44 -0.13 18.38
N GLU A 22 8.51 -0.88 18.99
CA GLU A 22 8.76 -1.67 20.20
C GLU A 22 9.55 -2.95 19.87
N SER A 23 9.15 -3.69 18.83
CA SER A 23 9.85 -4.92 18.42
C SER A 23 11.06 -4.64 17.52
N GLY A 24 11.13 -3.46 16.90
CA GLY A 24 12.15 -3.12 15.90
C GLY A 24 11.95 -3.81 14.55
N GLU A 25 10.85 -4.54 14.36
CA GLU A 25 10.48 -5.17 13.11
C GLU A 25 10.03 -4.14 12.09
N GLY A 26 10.34 -4.37 10.82
CA GLY A 26 9.83 -3.53 9.76
C GLY A 26 9.81 -4.21 8.40
N TYR A 27 8.83 -3.83 7.58
CA TYR A 27 8.66 -4.35 6.24
C TYR A 27 8.48 -3.21 5.25
N LYS A 28 9.13 -3.34 4.09
CA LYS A 28 8.94 -2.47 2.94
C LYS A 28 8.27 -3.26 1.83
N LEU A 29 7.08 -2.84 1.44
CA LEU A 29 6.25 -3.44 0.40
C LEU A 29 6.31 -2.56 -0.84
N LYS A 30 6.74 -3.12 -1.97
CA LYS A 30 6.73 -2.44 -3.27
C LYS A 30 5.77 -3.14 -4.23
N GLY A 31 5.19 -2.36 -5.12
CA GLY A 31 4.33 -2.91 -6.16
C GLY A 31 3.71 -1.87 -7.06
N LYS A 32 2.65 -2.31 -7.74
CA LYS A 32 1.85 -1.48 -8.63
C LYS A 32 0.54 -1.07 -7.96
N ALA A 33 0.08 0.12 -8.25
CA ALA A 33 -1.16 0.68 -7.76
C ALA A 33 -1.99 1.24 -8.91
N HIS A 34 -3.31 1.16 -8.79
CA HIS A 34 -4.26 1.86 -9.64
C HIS A 34 -5.35 2.50 -8.79
N TYR A 35 -5.99 3.52 -9.35
CA TYR A 35 -7.04 4.29 -8.67
C TYR A 35 -8.37 4.07 -9.36
N GLU A 36 -9.39 3.73 -8.57
CA GLU A 36 -10.75 3.46 -9.06
C GLU A 36 -11.78 4.32 -8.32
N ILE A 37 -12.84 4.71 -9.01
CA ILE A 37 -13.98 5.46 -8.47
C ILE A 37 -15.32 4.73 -8.67
N ALA A 38 -15.27 3.53 -9.25
CA ALA A 38 -16.39 2.66 -9.57
C ALA A 38 -15.88 1.23 -9.70
N GLY A 39 -16.77 0.24 -9.77
CA GLY A 39 -16.40 -1.19 -9.84
C GLY A 39 -16.60 -1.93 -8.51
N SER A 40 -16.39 -3.24 -8.54
CA SER A 40 -16.61 -4.15 -7.41
C SER A 40 -15.79 -3.77 -6.18
N GLU A 41 -14.53 -3.42 -6.40
CA GLU A 41 -13.53 -3.10 -5.38
C GLU A 41 -13.88 -1.78 -4.71
N TYR A 42 -14.27 -0.77 -5.51
CA TYR A 42 -14.77 0.50 -4.98
C TYR A 42 -16.04 0.32 -4.15
N ILE A 43 -17.01 -0.46 -4.63
CA ILE A 43 -18.27 -0.73 -3.92
C ILE A 43 -17.99 -1.43 -2.59
N PHE A 44 -17.12 -2.43 -2.59
CA PHE A 44 -16.73 -3.16 -1.39
C PHE A 44 -16.15 -2.21 -0.33
N VAL A 45 -15.13 -1.42 -0.68
CA VAL A 45 -14.50 -0.49 0.28
C VAL A 45 -15.45 0.62 0.72
N LYS A 46 -16.29 1.16 -0.19
CA LYS A 46 -17.31 2.13 0.17
C LYS A 46 -18.23 1.57 1.26
N ASN A 47 -18.71 0.34 1.12
CA ASN A 47 -19.58 -0.29 2.10
C ASN A 47 -18.87 -0.50 3.45
N GLU A 48 -17.60 -0.88 3.46
CA GLU A 48 -16.82 -1.02 4.70
C GLU A 48 -16.58 0.32 5.40
N ILE A 49 -16.22 1.37 4.65
CA ILE A 49 -16.01 2.71 5.21
C ILE A 49 -17.31 3.27 5.80
N LEU A 50 -18.44 3.08 5.10
CA LEU A 50 -19.75 3.58 5.54
C LEU A 50 -20.23 2.99 6.88
N LYS A 51 -19.70 1.85 7.31
CA LYS A 51 -19.98 1.28 8.65
C LYS A 51 -19.38 2.12 9.78
N THR A 52 -18.31 2.87 9.51
CA THR A 52 -17.53 3.59 10.53
C THR A 52 -17.48 5.10 10.29
N LYS A 53 -17.74 5.55 9.07
CA LYS A 53 -17.72 6.96 8.66
C LYS A 53 -18.92 7.26 7.76
N PRO A 54 -19.61 8.39 7.94
CA PRO A 54 -20.84 8.69 7.20
C PRO A 54 -20.60 9.04 5.72
N ASP A 55 -19.38 9.44 5.36
CA ASP A 55 -19.06 9.91 4.01
C ASP A 55 -18.47 8.81 3.14
N ALA A 56 -18.96 8.73 1.90
CA ALA A 56 -18.39 7.85 0.90
C ALA A 56 -16.95 8.28 0.53
N PRO A 57 -16.04 7.33 0.28
CA PRO A 57 -14.70 7.65 -0.19
C PRO A 57 -14.76 8.29 -1.58
N LYS A 58 -13.83 9.21 -1.87
CA LYS A 58 -13.70 9.83 -3.20
C LYS A 58 -13.24 8.85 -4.28
N GLY A 59 -12.69 7.71 -3.88
CA GLY A 59 -12.15 6.64 -4.71
C GLY A 59 -11.28 5.71 -3.87
N VAL A 60 -10.77 4.66 -4.49
CA VAL A 60 -10.00 3.59 -3.86
C VAL A 60 -8.69 3.41 -4.60
N VAL A 61 -7.61 3.21 -3.85
CA VAL A 61 -6.32 2.81 -4.41
C VAL A 61 -6.16 1.31 -4.20
N ILE A 62 -6.04 0.57 -5.29
CA ILE A 62 -5.86 -0.87 -5.27
C ILE A 62 -4.39 -1.15 -5.54
N ILE A 63 -3.77 -1.92 -4.65
CA ILE A 63 -2.33 -2.17 -4.66
C ILE A 63 -2.08 -3.67 -4.85
N ARG A 64 -1.24 -4.00 -5.82
CA ARG A 64 -0.67 -5.33 -5.99
C ARG A 64 0.81 -5.27 -5.63
N PHE A 65 1.14 -5.82 -4.46
CA PHE A 65 2.53 -5.96 -4.03
C PHE A 65 3.21 -7.09 -4.81
N THR A 66 4.43 -6.82 -5.27
CA THR A 66 5.28 -7.76 -5.99
C THR A 66 6.57 -8.05 -5.23
N GLU A 67 6.99 -7.12 -4.36
CA GLU A 67 8.21 -7.27 -3.59
C GLU A 67 7.98 -6.92 -2.12
N VAL A 68 8.58 -7.71 -1.23
CA VAL A 68 8.56 -7.54 0.22
C VAL A 68 10.00 -7.59 0.72
N TYR A 69 10.42 -6.56 1.45
CA TYR A 69 11.76 -6.48 2.02
C TYR A 69 11.67 -6.38 3.54
N ASP A 70 12.60 -7.05 4.23
CA ASP A 70 12.87 -6.85 5.65
C ASP A 70 13.60 -5.51 5.81
N ILE A 71 13.06 -4.61 6.63
CA ILE A 71 13.71 -3.34 7.02
C ILE A 71 13.85 -3.22 8.55
N SER A 72 13.79 -4.34 9.26
CA SER A 72 13.94 -4.42 10.71
C SER A 72 15.32 -3.93 11.14
N ARG A 73 15.44 -3.41 12.36
CA ARG A 73 16.67 -2.82 12.93
C ARG A 73 17.71 -3.88 13.36
N LEU A 74 18.02 -4.86 12.51
CA LEU A 74 18.84 -6.04 12.82
C LEU A 74 19.50 -6.58 11.50
N PRO A 75 20.29 -7.68 11.47
CA PRO A 75 21.26 -7.93 10.39
C PRO A 75 20.65 -8.23 9.01
N ASN A 76 19.32 -8.38 8.91
CA ASN A 76 18.59 -8.61 7.67
C ASN A 76 18.06 -7.31 7.02
N ALA A 77 18.43 -6.13 7.52
CA ALA A 77 17.98 -4.86 6.98
C ALA A 77 18.25 -4.77 5.46
N GLY A 78 17.21 -4.53 4.68
CA GLY A 78 17.24 -4.44 3.23
C GLY A 78 17.07 -5.77 2.49
N LYS A 79 16.94 -6.91 3.18
CA LYS A 79 16.85 -8.23 2.54
C LYS A 79 15.50 -8.43 1.84
N LEU A 80 15.53 -8.91 0.60
CA LEU A 80 14.32 -9.34 -0.10
C LEU A 80 13.77 -10.64 0.52
N ILE A 81 12.50 -10.62 0.90
CA ILE A 81 11.76 -11.77 1.45
C ILE A 81 10.94 -12.44 0.35
N ILE A 82 10.23 -11.66 -0.46
CA ILE A 82 9.38 -12.13 -1.55
C ILE A 82 9.60 -11.21 -2.75
N GLY A 83 9.81 -11.77 -3.93
CA GLY A 83 10.00 -11.05 -5.19
C GLY A 83 11.09 -11.71 -6.03
N GLU A 84 11.28 -11.23 -7.24
CA GLU A 84 12.45 -11.54 -8.06
C GLU A 84 13.39 -10.33 -8.02
N GLU A 85 14.68 -10.54 -7.74
CA GLU A 85 15.69 -9.49 -7.94
C GLU A 85 15.65 -9.10 -9.42
N SER A 86 15.27 -7.85 -9.67
CA SER A 86 15.14 -7.27 -11.02
C SER A 86 16.48 -6.79 -11.57
#